data_AF-A0A945XEQ0-F1
#
_entry.id   AF-A0A945XEQ0-F1
#
_cell.length_a   1.000
_cell.length_b   1.000
_cell.length_c   1.000
_cell.angle_alpha   90.00
_cell.angle_beta   90.00
_cell.angle_gamma   90.00
#
_symmetry.space_group_name_H-M   'P 1'
#
loop_
_entity.id
_entity.type
_entity.pdbx_description
1 polymer ?
#
loop_
_entity_poly.entity_id
_entity_poly.type
_entity_poly.pdbx_seq_one_letter_code
_entity_poly.pdbx_strand_id
1 'polypeptide(L)'
;MDIDNFITRAQLSLDCEPSDENTDLHPEEIPEDCDHFKCALRGRTHEMEFYFTCPPGGGPPRIQDATRYLGAVAAEYEGCDDMLEWADEYGFDPGHMHTRGAFDAIARLTRDLWRIVGDDMYDELRRGVEIEQAVDMAWAGFQNYGRN
;
A
#
# COMPACT_ATOMS: atom_id res chain seq x y z
N MET A 1 -7.18 6.25 -12.39
CA MET A 1 -7.84 5.00 -12.83
C MET A 1 -9.25 4.95 -12.23
N ASP A 2 -10.21 4.23 -12.84
CA ASP A 2 -11.53 4.01 -12.22
C ASP A 2 -11.47 2.80 -11.27
N ILE A 3 -11.30 3.07 -9.97
CA ILE A 3 -11.11 2.04 -8.94
C ILE A 3 -12.34 1.16 -8.74
N ASP A 4 -13.55 1.70 -8.91
CA ASP A 4 -14.79 0.94 -8.67
C ASP A 4 -15.01 -0.06 -9.82
N ASN A 5 -14.69 0.35 -11.05
CA ASN A 5 -14.66 -0.56 -12.18
C ASN A 5 -13.62 -1.67 -11.99
N PHE A 6 -12.41 -1.31 -11.54
CA PHE A 6 -11.34 -2.26 -11.24
C PHE A 6 -11.80 -3.32 -10.22
N ILE A 7 -12.30 -2.89 -9.07
CA ILE A 7 -12.79 -3.77 -7.99
C ILE A 7 -13.88 -4.70 -8.50
N THR A 8 -14.81 -4.18 -9.31
CA THR A 8 -15.90 -4.97 -9.88
C THR A 8 -15.38 -6.06 -10.83
N ARG A 9 -14.45 -5.72 -11.73
CA ARG A 9 -13.87 -6.68 -12.69
C ARG A 9 -13.02 -7.74 -12.01
N ALA A 10 -12.23 -7.35 -11.01
CA ALA A 10 -11.41 -8.26 -10.21
C ALA A 10 -12.25 -9.07 -9.20
N GLN A 11 -13.52 -8.74 -9.02
CA GLN A 11 -14.44 -9.37 -8.07
C GLN A 11 -13.88 -9.32 -6.64
N LEU A 12 -13.32 -8.16 -6.26
CA LEU A 12 -12.70 -7.99 -4.95
C LEU A 12 -13.74 -7.79 -3.86
N SER A 13 -13.44 -8.37 -2.69
CA SER A 13 -14.15 -8.10 -1.45
C SER A 13 -13.15 -7.92 -0.30
N LEU A 14 -13.52 -7.11 0.68
CA LEU A 14 -12.68 -6.75 1.81
C LEU A 14 -13.44 -7.02 3.10
N ASP A 15 -12.76 -7.68 4.03
CA ASP A 15 -13.17 -7.81 5.42
C ASP A 15 -12.04 -7.27 6.31
N CYS A 16 -12.36 -6.56 7.38
CA CYS A 16 -11.36 -5.99 8.28
C CYS A 16 -11.82 -6.10 9.73
N GLU A 17 -10.88 -6.43 10.59
CA GLU A 17 -11.04 -6.46 12.04
C GLU A 17 -10.00 -5.56 12.72
N PRO A 18 -10.31 -4.95 13.88
CA PRO A 18 -9.34 -4.19 14.65
C PRO A 18 -8.13 -5.05 15.02
N SER A 19 -6.95 -4.44 15.05
CA SER A 19 -5.70 -5.06 15.48
C SER A 19 -4.96 -4.13 16.44
N ASP A 20 -4.12 -4.73 17.29
CA ASP A 20 -3.31 -3.98 18.26
C ASP A 20 -2.05 -3.38 17.63
N GLU A 21 -1.61 -3.89 16.48
CA GLU A 21 -0.36 -3.48 15.81
C GLU A 21 -0.45 -3.62 14.29
N ASN A 22 0.46 -2.94 13.58
CA ASN A 22 0.72 -3.15 12.15
C ASN A 22 2.10 -3.77 11.97
N THR A 23 2.13 -5.06 11.65
CA THR A 23 3.38 -5.82 11.49
C THR A 23 4.02 -5.69 10.10
N ASP A 24 3.34 -5.01 9.17
CA ASP A 24 3.81 -4.81 7.80
C ASP A 24 4.63 -3.51 7.63
N LEU A 25 4.60 -2.62 8.62
CA LEU A 25 5.30 -1.33 8.58
C LEU A 25 6.56 -1.31 9.43
N HIS A 26 7.50 -0.43 9.07
CA HIS A 26 8.60 -0.11 9.96
C HIS A 26 8.04 0.63 11.20
N PRO A 27 8.47 0.31 12.44
CA PRO A 27 7.93 0.96 13.63
C PRO A 27 8.09 2.49 13.66
N GLU A 28 9.10 3.02 12.98
CA GLU A 28 9.32 4.47 12.87
C GLU A 28 8.29 5.17 11.97
N GLU A 29 7.58 4.43 11.13
CA GLU A 29 6.51 4.94 10.27
C GLU A 29 5.14 4.96 10.95
N ILE A 30 5.00 4.31 12.10
CA ILE A 30 3.72 4.22 12.80
C ILE A 30 3.56 5.47 13.67
N PRO A 31 2.61 6.38 13.35
CA PRO A 31 2.39 7.56 14.17
C PRO A 31 1.86 7.18 15.56
N GLU A 32 2.19 7.99 16.56
CA GLU A 32 1.59 7.90 17.90
C GLU A 32 0.07 8.14 17.78
N ASP A 33 -0.74 7.30 18.42
CA ASP A 33 -2.21 7.31 18.41
C ASP A 33 -2.88 6.96 17.05
N CYS A 34 -2.55 5.81 16.47
CA CYS A 34 -3.25 5.27 15.29
C CYS A 34 -4.13 4.06 15.62
N ASP A 35 -5.13 3.82 14.77
CA ASP A 35 -5.92 2.59 14.78
C ASP A 35 -5.35 1.62 13.75
N HIS A 36 -5.13 0.36 14.14
CA HIS A 36 -4.69 -0.69 13.22
C HIS A 36 -5.82 -1.64 12.88
N PHE A 37 -5.83 -2.12 11.64
CA PHE A 37 -6.79 -3.10 11.15
C PHE A 37 -6.04 -4.23 10.46
N LYS A 38 -6.41 -5.46 10.81
CA LYS A 38 -6.05 -6.64 10.02
C LYS A 38 -7.13 -6.83 8.97
N CYS A 39 -6.75 -6.81 7.71
CA CYS A 39 -7.66 -6.87 6.59
C CYS A 39 -7.40 -8.11 5.73
N ALA A 40 -8.48 -8.73 5.27
CA ALA A 40 -8.48 -9.84 4.32
C ALA A 40 -9.07 -9.37 2.99
N LEU A 41 -8.22 -9.24 1.96
CA LEU A 41 -8.67 -8.97 0.60
C LEU A 41 -8.85 -10.31 -0.13
N ARG A 42 -10.04 -10.52 -0.67
CA ARG A 42 -10.42 -11.73 -1.39
C ARG A 42 -10.71 -11.40 -2.85
N GLY A 43 -10.07 -12.14 -3.75
CA GLY A 43 -10.47 -12.22 -5.15
C GLY A 43 -11.23 -13.51 -5.44
N ARG A 44 -11.34 -13.85 -6.73
CA ARG A 44 -12.08 -15.03 -7.17
C ARG A 44 -11.46 -16.36 -6.73
N THR A 45 -10.13 -16.43 -6.66
CA THR A 45 -9.38 -17.69 -6.45
C THR A 45 -8.40 -17.64 -5.29
N HIS A 46 -8.02 -16.45 -4.83
CA HIS A 46 -7.03 -16.26 -3.78
C HIS A 46 -7.51 -15.22 -2.77
N GLU A 47 -6.91 -15.29 -1.58
CA GLU A 47 -7.10 -14.38 -0.47
C GLU A 47 -5.71 -13.97 0.04
N MET A 48 -5.60 -12.72 0.48
CA MET A 48 -4.40 -12.20 1.15
C MET A 48 -4.79 -11.50 2.45
N GLU A 49 -3.88 -11.53 3.40
CA GLU A 49 -3.97 -10.75 4.63
C GLU A 49 -2.93 -9.62 4.59
N PHE A 50 -3.33 -8.45 5.10
CA PHE A 50 -2.47 -7.29 5.23
C PHE A 50 -2.93 -6.43 6.40
N TYR A 51 -2.03 -5.59 6.91
CA TYR A 51 -2.34 -4.62 7.94
C TYR A 51 -2.50 -3.23 7.35
N PHE A 52 -3.45 -2.47 7.89
CA PHE A 52 -3.72 -1.10 7.50
C PHE A 52 -3.76 -0.20 8.74
N THR A 53 -3.04 0.92 8.68
CA THR A 53 -3.02 1.91 9.77
C THR A 53 -3.86 3.11 9.36
N CYS A 54 -4.82 3.48 10.20
CA CYS A 54 -5.69 4.64 10.03
C CYS A 54 -5.40 5.72 11.08
N PRO A 55 -5.65 7.00 10.77
CA PRO A 55 -5.75 8.04 11.80
C PRO A 55 -6.78 7.68 12.87
N PRO A 56 -6.62 8.19 14.11
CA PRO A 56 -7.47 7.82 15.23
C PRO A 56 -8.94 8.14 14.98
N GLY A 57 -9.81 7.16 15.19
CA GLY A 57 -11.25 7.28 14.98
C GLY A 57 -11.69 7.20 13.51
N GLY A 58 -10.78 6.87 12.58
CA GLY A 58 -11.09 6.73 11.16
C GLY A 58 -11.95 5.50 10.82
N GLY A 59 -11.87 4.45 11.65
CA GLY A 59 -12.53 3.17 11.39
C GLY A 59 -11.81 2.32 10.33
N PRO A 60 -12.36 1.13 9.99
CA PRO A 60 -11.73 0.23 9.03
C PRO A 60 -11.65 0.84 7.63
N PRO A 61 -10.62 0.52 6.84
CA PRO A 61 -10.46 1.07 5.50
C PRO A 61 -11.60 0.60 4.59
N ARG A 62 -11.98 1.44 3.62
CA ARG A 62 -12.88 1.01 2.54
C ARG A 62 -12.09 0.21 1.52
N ILE A 63 -12.79 -0.63 0.75
CA ILE A 63 -12.15 -1.46 -0.29
C ILE A 63 -11.40 -0.62 -1.34
N GLN A 64 -11.91 0.58 -1.67
CA GLN A 64 -11.22 1.51 -2.57
C GLN A 64 -9.88 1.96 -1.99
N ASP A 65 -9.84 2.30 -0.71
CA ASP A 65 -8.65 2.82 -0.03
C ASP A 65 -7.62 1.69 0.13
N ALA A 66 -8.07 0.51 0.55
CA ALA A 66 -7.23 -0.69 0.63
C ALA A 66 -6.63 -1.09 -0.73
N THR A 67 -7.43 -1.04 -1.81
CA THR A 67 -6.97 -1.41 -3.15
C THR A 67 -5.94 -0.39 -3.67
N ARG A 68 -6.16 0.91 -3.42
CA ARG A 68 -5.17 1.95 -3.76
C ARG A 68 -3.88 1.80 -2.96
N TYR A 69 -3.98 1.53 -1.66
CA TYR A 69 -2.83 1.28 -0.80
C TYR A 69 -1.99 0.10 -1.31
N LEU A 70 -2.62 -1.03 -1.62
CA LEU A 70 -1.92 -2.19 -2.17
C LEU A 70 -1.31 -1.91 -3.55
N GLY A 71 -1.97 -1.08 -4.38
CA GLY A 71 -1.39 -0.60 -5.63
C GLY A 71 -0.17 0.30 -5.44
N ALA A 72 -0.16 1.14 -4.40
CA ALA A 72 0.98 1.97 -4.04
C ALA A 72 2.16 1.12 -3.54
N VAL A 73 1.89 0.15 -2.65
CA VAL A 73 2.90 -0.81 -2.17
C VAL A 73 3.53 -1.58 -3.33
N ALA A 74 2.72 -2.01 -4.29
CA ALA A 74 3.23 -2.69 -5.48
C ALA A 74 4.06 -1.76 -6.38
N ALA A 75 3.67 -0.49 -6.52
CA ALA A 75 4.43 0.48 -7.32
C ALA A 75 5.79 0.79 -6.69
N GLU A 76 5.82 0.91 -5.37
CA GLU A 76 7.03 1.10 -4.58
C GLU A 76 7.98 -0.09 -4.70
N TYR A 77 7.50 -1.31 -4.44
CA TYR A 77 8.35 -2.51 -4.50
C TYR A 77 8.92 -2.76 -5.90
N GLU A 78 8.14 -2.51 -6.96
CA GLU A 78 8.60 -2.68 -8.35
C GLU A 78 9.45 -1.49 -8.85
N GLY A 79 9.48 -0.39 -8.09
CA GLY A 79 10.24 0.83 -8.41
C GLY A 79 11.69 0.79 -7.94
N CYS A 80 12.00 -0.01 -6.92
CA CYS A 80 13.35 -0.17 -6.37
C CYS A 80 14.05 -1.44 -6.92
N ASP A 81 15.35 -1.38 -7.15
CA ASP A 81 16.16 -2.54 -7.58
C ASP A 81 16.38 -3.53 -6.42
N ASP A 82 16.63 -3.02 -5.21
CA ASP A 82 16.83 -3.82 -4.01
C ASP A 82 16.46 -3.10 -2.70
N MET A 83 16.56 -3.84 -1.59
CA MET A 83 16.27 -3.34 -0.24
C MET A 83 17.17 -2.17 0.17
N LEU A 84 18.40 -2.06 -0.34
CA LEU A 84 19.31 -0.98 0.04
C LEU A 84 18.87 0.34 -0.58
N GLU A 85 18.45 0.31 -1.85
CA GLU A 85 17.84 1.47 -2.51
C GLU A 85 16.56 1.89 -1.80
N TRP A 86 15.67 0.94 -1.55
CA TRP A 86 14.43 1.21 -0.82
C TRP A 86 14.69 1.81 0.58
N ALA A 87 15.62 1.24 1.35
CA ALA A 87 15.95 1.76 2.67
C ALA A 87 16.55 3.18 2.61
N ASP A 88 17.38 3.48 1.60
CA ASP A 88 17.96 4.83 1.42
C ASP A 88 16.87 5.87 1.08
N GLU A 89 15.92 5.54 0.21
CA GLU A 89 14.81 6.43 -0.16
C GLU A 89 13.94 6.82 1.03
N TYR A 90 13.69 5.88 1.94
CA TYR A 90 12.84 6.07 3.12
C TYR A 90 13.64 6.48 4.37
N GLY A 91 14.98 6.54 4.28
CA GLY A 91 15.86 6.96 5.37
C GLY A 91 16.02 5.93 6.49
N PHE A 92 15.80 4.64 6.20
CA PHE A 92 15.96 3.54 7.15
C PHE A 92 17.39 2.99 7.19
N ASP A 93 17.77 2.40 8.33
CA ASP A 93 19.02 1.64 8.42
C ASP A 93 18.86 0.25 7.76
N PRO A 94 19.50 -0.04 6.62
CA PRO A 94 19.37 -1.33 5.94
C PRO A 94 19.92 -2.52 6.76
N GLY A 95 20.73 -2.25 7.79
CA GLY A 95 21.21 -3.26 8.74
C GLY A 95 20.18 -3.63 9.82
N HIS A 96 19.10 -2.85 9.95
CA HIS A 96 18.11 -3.02 11.01
C HIS A 96 17.11 -4.13 10.68
N MET A 97 16.77 -4.96 11.68
CA MET A 97 15.89 -6.11 11.47
C MET A 97 14.46 -5.71 11.05
N HIS A 98 13.98 -4.55 11.51
CA HIS A 98 12.66 -4.06 11.13
C HIS A 98 12.62 -3.55 9.69
N THR A 99 13.72 -2.95 9.18
CA THR A 99 13.82 -2.51 7.79
C THR A 99 13.71 -3.69 6.84
N ARG A 100 14.45 -4.76 7.14
CA ARG A 100 14.31 -6.02 6.40
C ARG A 100 12.90 -6.61 6.50
N GLY A 101 12.31 -6.59 7.70
CA GLY A 101 10.95 -7.09 7.92
C GLY A 101 9.89 -6.35 7.09
N ALA A 102 9.97 -5.02 7.05
CA ALA A 102 9.10 -4.17 6.23
C ALA A 102 9.31 -4.43 4.74
N PHE A 103 10.56 -4.53 4.28
CA PHE A 103 10.86 -4.87 2.88
C PHE A 103 10.31 -6.26 2.47
N ASP A 104 10.51 -7.26 3.32
CA ASP A 104 9.96 -8.60 3.11
C ASP A 104 8.41 -8.60 3.11
N ALA A 105 7.79 -7.71 3.90
CA ALA A 105 6.35 -7.52 3.93
C ALA A 105 5.81 -6.91 2.62
N ILE A 106 6.41 -5.83 2.11
CA ILE A 106 5.99 -5.24 0.82
C ILE A 106 6.18 -6.23 -0.33
N ALA A 107 7.26 -7.03 -0.33
CA ALA A 107 7.48 -8.08 -1.32
C ALA A 107 6.36 -9.15 -1.28
N ARG A 108 5.99 -9.58 -0.07
CA ARG A 108 4.90 -10.54 0.16
C ARG A 108 3.56 -9.98 -0.33
N LEU A 109 3.21 -8.77 0.09
CA LEU A 109 1.96 -8.11 -0.29
C LEU A 109 1.84 -7.96 -1.80
N THR A 110 2.91 -7.53 -2.45
CA THR A 110 2.99 -7.35 -3.90
C THR A 110 2.75 -8.66 -4.66
N ARG A 111 3.44 -9.73 -4.26
CA ARG A 111 3.26 -11.07 -4.85
C ARG A 111 1.83 -11.61 -4.63
N ASP A 112 1.28 -11.42 -3.45
CA ASP A 112 -0.05 -11.96 -3.11
C ASP A 112 -1.17 -11.15 -3.81
N LEU A 113 -0.98 -9.83 -3.98
CA LEU A 113 -1.84 -9.00 -4.83
C LEU A 113 -1.82 -9.51 -6.27
N TRP A 114 -0.64 -9.75 -6.86
CA TRP A 114 -0.53 -10.30 -8.21
C TRP A 114 -1.28 -11.63 -8.38
N ARG A 115 -1.25 -12.51 -7.36
CA ARG A 115 -2.02 -13.78 -7.39
C ARG A 115 -3.53 -13.57 -7.34
N ILE A 116 -3.99 -12.51 -6.67
CA ILE A 116 -5.42 -12.19 -6.54
C ILE A 116 -5.97 -11.63 -7.85
N VAL A 117 -5.31 -10.63 -8.42
CA VAL A 117 -5.86 -9.88 -9.57
C VAL A 117 -5.36 -10.40 -10.93
N GLY A 118 -4.25 -11.12 -10.95
CA GLY A 118 -3.61 -11.60 -12.17
C GLY A 118 -2.80 -10.51 -12.89
N ASP A 119 -2.05 -10.94 -13.90
CA ASP A 119 -1.00 -10.14 -14.56
C ASP A 119 -1.49 -8.79 -15.10
N ASP A 120 -2.49 -8.81 -16.00
CA ASP A 120 -2.99 -7.61 -16.67
C ASP A 120 -3.57 -6.59 -15.67
N MET A 121 -4.32 -7.06 -14.68
CA MET A 121 -4.96 -6.19 -13.69
C MET A 121 -3.96 -5.68 -12.65
N TYR A 122 -2.95 -6.49 -12.31
CA TYR A 122 -1.87 -6.06 -11.44
C TYR A 122 -1.11 -4.88 -12.06
N ASP A 123 -0.73 -5.01 -13.33
CA ASP A 123 -0.04 -3.96 -14.07
C ASP A 123 -0.90 -2.69 -14.25
N GLU A 124 -2.21 -2.86 -14.49
CA GLU A 124 -3.17 -1.75 -14.56
C GLU A 124 -3.25 -0.98 -13.23
N LEU A 125 -3.40 -1.70 -12.11
CA LEU A 125 -3.52 -1.10 -10.78
C LEU A 125 -2.24 -0.33 -10.41
N ARG A 126 -1.09 -0.99 -10.52
CA ARG A 126 0.21 -0.43 -10.16
C ARG A 126 0.50 0.86 -10.93
N ARG A 127 0.41 0.83 -12.26
CA ARG A 127 0.65 2.02 -13.10
C ARG A 127 -0.40 3.10 -12.88
N GLY A 128 -1.65 2.70 -12.64
CA GLY A 128 -2.74 3.63 -12.35
C GLY A 128 -2.47 4.45 -11.09
N VAL A 129 -1.98 3.81 -10.02
CA VAL A 129 -1.63 4.47 -8.76
C VAL A 129 -0.36 5.31 -8.88
N GLU A 130 0.68 4.80 -9.54
CA GLU A 130 1.92 5.55 -9.81
C GLU A 130 1.63 6.89 -10.51
N ILE A 131 0.73 6.89 -11.50
CA ILE A 131 0.28 8.11 -12.18
C ILE A 131 -0.49 9.03 -11.23
N GLU A 132 -1.39 8.50 -10.40
CA GLU A 132 -2.15 9.29 -9.42
C GLU A 132 -1.21 10.00 -8.43
N GLN A 133 -0.23 9.28 -7.88
CA GLN A 133 0.78 9.85 -6.98
C GLN A 133 1.65 10.92 -7.66
N ALA A 134 2.10 10.67 -8.90
CA ALA A 134 2.87 11.66 -9.66
C ALA A 134 2.08 12.94 -9.92
N VAL A 135 0.78 12.82 -10.21
CA VAL A 135 -0.13 13.97 -10.37
C VAL A 135 -0.27 14.73 -9.05
N ASP A 136 -0.53 14.04 -7.95
CA ASP A 136 -0.69 14.67 -6.62
C ASP A 136 0.58 15.42 -6.19
N MET A 137 1.76 14.84 -6.41
CA MET A 137 3.05 15.51 -6.16
C MET A 137 3.23 16.76 -7.02
N ALA A 138 2.89 16.70 -8.31
CA ALA A 138 2.98 17.86 -9.20
C ALA A 138 2.06 19.01 -8.73
N TRP A 139 0.83 18.70 -8.31
CA TRP A 139 -0.11 19.69 -7.79
C TRP A 139 0.32 20.27 -6.44
N ALA A 140 0.85 19.46 -5.53
CA ALA A 140 1.44 19.92 -4.27
C ALA A 140 2.60 20.91 -4.52
N GLY A 141 3.43 20.63 -5.53
CA GLY A 141 4.47 21.54 -5.99
C GLY A 141 3.94 22.89 -6.49
N PHE A 142 2.86 22.91 -7.28
CA PHE A 142 2.24 24.16 -7.76
C PHE A 142 1.62 25.00 -6.64
N GLN A 143 0.96 24.37 -5.66
CA GLN A 143 0.36 25.10 -4.52
C GLN A 143 1.42 25.77 -3.63
N ASN A 144 2.61 25.17 -3.51
CA ASN A 144 3.73 25.76 -2.80
C ASN A 144 4.40 26.92 -3.57
N TYR A 145 4.34 26.94 -4.90
CA TYR A 145 4.86 28.05 -5.72
C TYR A 145 3.94 29.29 -5.75
N GLY A 146 2.65 29.14 -5.47
CA GLY A 146 1.66 30.24 -5.46
C GLY A 146 1.60 31.05 -4.16
N ARG A 147 2.48 30.79 -3.20
CA ARG A 147 2.48 31.40 -1.85
C ARG A 147 3.68 32.30 -1.54
N ASN A 148 4.48 32.66 -2.53
CA ASN A 148 5.54 33.67 -2.41
C ASN A 148 5.08 35.06 -2.86
#